data_AF-A0A8W8NNJ4-F1
#
_entry.id   AF-A0A8W8NNJ4-F1
#
_cell.length_a   1.000
_cell.length_b   1.000
_cell.length_c   1.000
_cell.angle_alpha   90.00
_cell.angle_beta   90.00
_cell.angle_gamma   90.00
#
_symmetry.space_group_name_H-M   'P 1'
#
loop_
_entity.id
_entity.type
_entity.pdbx_description
1 polymer ?
#
loop_
_entity_poly.entity_id
_entity_poly.type
_entity_poly.pdbx_seq_one_letter_code
_entity_poly.pdbx_strand_id
1 'polypeptide(L)'
;DIRRRGKNKVAAQNCRKRKMDVIVTLEDEMTQLKESREKLMAERQMIDKQTRDMKDKYSALYREIFLSLRDEHGRPYDPAQFSLQQSSDGNVFLVPKNVTSEEQLEMNKKIKEERDKDSH
;
A
#
# COMPACT_ATOMS: atom_id res chain seq x y z
N ASP A 1 4.76 20.55 -68.17
CA ASP A 1 5.55 20.71 -66.93
C ASP A 1 4.82 21.48 -65.82
N ILE A 2 4.18 22.62 -66.11
CA ILE A 2 3.46 23.47 -65.13
C ILE A 2 2.46 22.69 -64.25
N ARG A 3 1.58 21.89 -64.85
CA ARG A 3 0.60 21.06 -64.13
C ARG A 3 1.24 20.08 -63.14
N ARG A 4 2.40 19.51 -63.49
CA ARG A 4 3.13 18.56 -62.63
C ARG A 4 3.69 19.26 -61.38
N ARG A 5 4.31 20.43 -61.57
CA ARG A 5 4.81 21.27 -60.46
C ARG A 5 3.67 21.70 -59.52
N GLY A 6 2.51 22.06 -60.09
CA GLY A 6 1.31 22.37 -59.31
C GLY A 6 0.86 21.24 -58.39
N LYS A 7 0.78 20.00 -58.91
CA LYS A 7 0.44 18.81 -58.11
C LYS A 7 1.47 18.53 -57.01
N ASN A 8 2.77 18.62 -57.32
CA ASN A 8 3.82 18.38 -56.33
C ASN A 8 3.82 19.43 -55.20
N LYS A 9 3.55 20.70 -55.52
CA LYS A 9 3.39 21.76 -54.52
C LYS A 9 2.27 21.43 -53.51
N VAL A 10 1.11 20.99 -53.99
CA VAL A 10 -0.02 20.60 -53.14
C VAL A 10 0.32 19.34 -52.33
N ALA A 11 0.96 18.35 -52.93
CA ALA A 11 1.38 17.13 -52.22
C ALA A 11 2.34 17.44 -51.06
N ALA A 12 3.31 18.35 -51.28
CA ALA A 12 4.21 18.81 -50.23
C ALA A 12 3.47 19.56 -49.11
N GLN A 13 2.52 20.42 -49.46
CA GLN A 13 1.68 21.12 -48.48
C GLN A 13 0.84 20.14 -47.65
N ASN A 14 0.18 19.17 -48.28
CA ASN A 14 -0.62 18.16 -47.59
C ASN A 14 0.24 17.23 -46.71
N CYS A 15 1.47 16.93 -47.13
CA CYS A 15 2.42 16.18 -46.31
C CYS A 15 2.81 16.96 -45.05
N ARG A 16 3.14 18.25 -45.21
CA ARG A 16 3.44 19.15 -44.09
C ARG A 16 2.25 19.29 -43.15
N LYS A 17 1.05 19.51 -43.70
CA LYS A 17 -0.19 19.61 -42.92
C LYS A 17 -0.42 18.36 -42.09
N ARG A 18 -0.42 17.17 -42.72
CA ARG A 18 -0.59 15.90 -41.99
C ARG A 18 0.47 15.71 -40.90
N LYS A 19 1.73 16.06 -41.16
CA LYS A 19 2.78 15.98 -40.14
C LYS A 19 2.49 16.90 -38.95
N MET A 20 2.04 18.13 -39.20
CA MET A 20 1.67 19.06 -38.14
C MET A 20 0.45 18.58 -37.37
N ASP A 21 -0.59 18.10 -38.05
CA ASP A 21 -1.80 17.57 -37.42
C ASP A 21 -1.45 16.41 -36.48
N VAL A 22 -0.56 15.50 -36.91
CA VAL A 22 -0.06 14.39 -36.06
C VAL A 22 0.71 14.90 -34.84
N ILE A 23 1.57 15.92 -35.01
CA ILE A 23 2.31 16.50 -33.87
C ILE A 23 1.33 17.05 -32.84
N VAL A 24 0.35 17.84 -33.27
CA VAL A 24 -0.64 18.44 -32.37
C VAL A 24 -1.46 17.36 -31.65
N THR A 25 -1.91 16.33 -32.37
CA THR A 25 -2.66 15.22 -31.74
C THR A 25 -1.82 14.50 -30.68
N LEU A 26 -0.53 14.24 -30.95
CA LEU A 26 0.36 13.61 -29.98
C LEU A 26 0.62 14.51 -28.76
N GLU A 27 0.74 15.82 -28.96
CA GLU A 27 0.88 16.79 -27.86
C GLU A 27 -0.36 16.81 -26.95
N ASP A 28 -1.56 16.77 -27.55
CA ASP A 28 -2.83 16.70 -26.82
C ASP A 28 -2.95 15.38 -26.04
N GLU A 29 -2.66 14.24 -26.68
CA GLU A 29 -2.68 12.92 -26.04
C GLU A 29 -1.68 12.86 -24.87
N MET A 30 -0.48 13.41 -25.05
CA MET A 30 0.53 13.46 -24.00
C MET A 30 0.08 14.31 -22.81
N THR A 31 -0.62 15.41 -23.08
CA THR A 31 -1.20 16.28 -22.05
C THR A 31 -2.28 15.54 -21.27
N GLN A 32 -3.23 14.89 -21.96
CA GLN A 32 -4.29 14.11 -21.32
C GLN A 32 -3.76 12.95 -20.47
N LEU A 33 -2.71 12.26 -20.95
CA LEU A 33 -2.06 11.19 -20.20
C LEU A 33 -1.39 11.71 -18.93
N LYS A 34 -0.77 12.90 -18.97
CA LYS A 34 -0.18 13.53 -17.78
C LYS A 34 -1.24 13.90 -16.75
N GLU A 35 -2.32 14.55 -17.18
CA GLU A 35 -3.43 14.92 -16.29
C GLU A 35 -4.06 13.68 -15.64
N SER A 36 -4.28 12.63 -16.43
CA SER A 36 -4.80 11.35 -15.93
C SER A 36 -3.85 10.71 -14.91
N ARG A 37 -2.55 10.73 -15.17
CA ARG A 37 -1.53 10.24 -14.23
C ARG A 37 -1.56 11.03 -12.92
N GLU A 38 -1.63 12.35 -12.99
CA GLU A 38 -1.67 13.21 -11.80
C GLU A 38 -2.92 12.94 -10.95
N LYS A 39 -4.08 12.82 -11.61
CA LYS A 39 -5.33 12.45 -10.94
C LYS A 39 -5.22 11.10 -10.23
N LEU A 40 -4.73 10.06 -10.92
CA LEU A 40 -4.56 8.73 -10.34
C LEU A 40 -3.56 8.73 -9.16
N MET A 41 -2.50 9.53 -9.24
CA MET A 41 -1.55 9.68 -8.13
C MET A 41 -2.20 10.33 -6.91
N ALA A 42 -3.03 11.36 -7.11
CA ALA A 42 -3.78 12.00 -6.04
C ALA A 42 -4.81 11.04 -5.40
N GLU A 43 -5.55 10.28 -6.21
CA GLU A 43 -6.49 9.26 -5.73
C GLU A 43 -5.77 8.18 -4.92
N ARG A 44 -4.62 7.69 -5.39
CA ARG A 44 -3.79 6.72 -4.66
C ARG A 44 -3.35 7.27 -3.30
N GLN A 45 -2.88 8.51 -3.25
CA GLN A 45 -2.48 9.15 -1.98
C GLN A 45 -3.66 9.28 -1.01
N MET A 46 -4.85 9.61 -1.52
CA MET A 46 -6.06 9.69 -0.71
C MET A 46 -6.44 8.32 -0.13
N ILE A 47 -6.41 7.27 -0.93
CA ILE A 47 -6.68 5.89 -0.49
C ILE A 47 -5.64 5.47 0.55
N ASP A 48 -4.35 5.68 0.30
CA ASP A 48 -3.27 5.35 1.25
C ASP A 48 -3.50 6.04 2.62
N LYS A 49 -3.91 7.31 2.61
CA LYS A 49 -4.26 8.05 3.83
C LYS A 49 -5.47 7.42 4.53
N GLN A 50 -6.55 7.16 3.81
CA GLN A 50 -7.77 6.57 4.39
C GLN A 50 -7.51 5.18 4.97
N THR A 51 -6.71 4.36 4.30
CA THR A 51 -6.28 3.05 4.80
C THR A 51 -5.47 3.18 6.10
N ARG A 52 -4.55 4.15 6.16
CA ARG A 52 -3.80 4.43 7.39
C ARG A 52 -4.71 4.86 8.53
N ASP A 53 -5.60 5.82 8.28
CA ASP A 53 -6.53 6.32 9.29
C ASP A 53 -7.45 5.19 9.81
N MET A 54 -7.90 4.30 8.93
CA MET A 54 -8.72 3.15 9.32
C MET A 54 -7.91 2.13 10.14
N LYS A 55 -6.66 1.85 9.74
CA LYS A 55 -5.75 0.97 10.48
C LYS A 55 -5.47 1.53 11.88
N ASP A 56 -5.28 2.83 12.01
CA ASP A 56 -5.03 3.49 13.30
C ASP A 56 -6.26 3.40 14.22
N LYS A 57 -7.46 3.65 13.68
CA LYS A 57 -8.73 3.46 14.41
C LYS A 57 -8.93 2.01 14.85
N TYR A 58 -8.71 1.07 13.94
CA TYR A 58 -8.77 -0.35 14.27
C TYR A 58 -7.76 -0.74 15.36
N SER A 59 -6.53 -0.26 15.28
CA SER A 59 -5.49 -0.54 16.29
C SER A 59 -5.83 0.07 17.65
N ALA A 60 -6.51 1.21 17.69
CA ALA A 60 -7.02 1.78 18.92
C ALA A 60 -8.10 0.89 19.54
N LEU A 61 -9.12 0.50 18.75
CA LEU A 61 -10.19 -0.39 19.20
C LEU A 61 -9.67 -1.75 19.65
N TYR A 62 -8.74 -2.34 18.89
CA TYR A 62 -8.09 -3.60 19.25
C TYR A 62 -7.45 -3.51 20.64
N ARG A 63 -6.66 -2.46 20.90
CA ARG A 63 -6.00 -2.26 22.19
C ARG A 63 -7.00 -2.04 23.31
N GLU A 64 -8.00 -1.20 23.09
CA GLU A 64 -9.04 -0.91 24.07
C GLU A 64 -9.80 -2.17 24.47
N ILE A 65 -10.30 -2.92 23.49
CA ILE A 65 -11.04 -4.15 23.72
C ILE A 65 -10.13 -5.15 24.45
N PHE A 66 -8.93 -5.40 23.94
CA PHE A 66 -8.02 -6.38 24.55
C PHE A 66 -7.68 -6.04 26.00
N LEU A 67 -7.35 -4.78 26.28
CA LEU A 67 -7.03 -4.30 27.64
C LEU A 67 -8.24 -4.29 28.58
N SER A 68 -9.47 -4.35 28.06
CA SER A 68 -10.69 -4.46 28.85
C SER A 68 -11.06 -5.90 29.21
N LEU A 69 -10.55 -6.90 28.48
CA LEU A 69 -10.86 -8.30 28.71
C LEU A 69 -10.26 -8.81 30.03
N ARG A 70 -11.00 -9.67 30.72
CA ARG A 70 -10.61 -10.31 31.98
C ARG A 70 -10.89 -11.80 31.93
N ASP A 71 -10.07 -12.59 32.63
CA ASP A 71 -10.32 -14.01 32.88
C ASP A 71 -11.44 -14.22 33.92
N GLU A 72 -11.78 -15.46 34.20
CA GLU A 72 -12.81 -15.84 35.19
C GLU A 72 -12.50 -15.35 36.62
N HIS A 73 -11.24 -15.02 36.89
CA HIS A 73 -10.77 -14.50 38.17
C HIS A 73 -10.63 -12.97 38.18
N GLY A 74 -11.05 -12.29 37.10
CA GLY A 74 -10.97 -10.84 36.98
C GLY A 74 -9.57 -10.30 36.66
N ARG A 75 -8.62 -11.14 36.25
CA ARG A 75 -7.26 -10.73 35.87
C ARG A 75 -7.20 -10.37 34.38
N PRO A 76 -6.43 -9.35 33.98
CA PRO A 76 -6.27 -9.01 32.58
C PRO A 76 -5.50 -10.09 31.82
N TYR A 77 -5.83 -10.26 30.53
CA TYR A 77 -5.07 -11.14 29.64
C TYR A 77 -3.73 -10.51 29.25
N ASP A 78 -2.68 -11.32 29.17
CA ASP A 78 -1.36 -10.89 28.71
C ASP A 78 -1.33 -10.76 27.16
N PRO A 79 -1.04 -9.56 26.61
CA PRO A 79 -0.90 -9.35 25.18
C PRO A 79 0.22 -10.17 24.52
N ALA A 80 1.20 -10.67 25.28
CA ALA A 80 2.24 -11.55 24.76
C ALA A 80 1.74 -12.99 24.56
N GLN A 81 0.75 -13.42 25.34
CA GLN A 81 0.23 -14.79 25.33
C GLN A 81 -1.08 -14.94 24.56
N PHE A 82 -1.84 -13.87 24.37
CA PHE A 82 -3.15 -13.91 23.70
C PHE A 82 -3.30 -12.81 22.66
N SER A 83 -4.17 -13.05 21.68
CA SER A 83 -4.55 -12.08 20.65
C SER A 83 -6.03 -12.22 20.31
N LEU A 84 -6.64 -11.15 19.81
CA LEU A 84 -7.93 -11.23 19.14
C LEU A 84 -7.73 -11.61 17.67
N GLN A 85 -8.51 -12.59 17.21
CA GLN A 85 -8.57 -13.02 15.82
C GLN A 85 -9.99 -12.83 15.29
N GLN A 86 -10.11 -12.28 14.08
CA GLN A 86 -11.39 -12.12 13.40
C GLN A 86 -11.57 -13.21 12.35
N SER A 87 -12.71 -13.89 12.37
CA SER A 87 -13.14 -14.86 11.36
C SER A 87 -13.76 -14.15 10.15
N SER A 88 -13.91 -14.86 9.03
CA SER A 88 -14.47 -14.32 7.77
C SER A 88 -15.92 -13.85 7.88
N ASP A 89 -16.65 -14.36 8.87
CA ASP A 89 -18.01 -13.96 9.23
C ASP A 89 -18.07 -12.72 10.14
N GLY A 90 -16.91 -12.17 10.52
CA GLY A 90 -16.80 -10.98 11.35
C GLY A 90 -16.75 -11.25 12.86
N ASN A 91 -16.92 -12.50 13.29
CA ASN A 91 -16.81 -12.89 14.70
C ASN A 91 -15.37 -12.74 15.21
N VAL A 92 -15.24 -12.26 16.45
CA VAL A 92 -13.94 -12.01 17.10
C VAL A 92 -13.73 -13.00 18.24
N PHE A 93 -12.59 -13.69 18.23
CA PHE A 93 -12.22 -14.70 19.21
C PHE A 93 -10.91 -14.33 19.90
N LEU A 94 -10.83 -14.58 21.20
CA LEU A 94 -9.57 -14.55 21.93
C LEU A 94 -8.85 -15.89 21.70
N VAL A 95 -7.66 -15.83 21.13
CA VAL A 95 -6.84 -17.01 20.84
C VAL A 95 -5.46 -16.88 21.48
N PRO A 96 -4.90 -17.97 22.03
CA PRO A 96 -3.50 -17.98 22.46
C PRO A 96 -2.56 -17.67 21.28
N LYS A 97 -1.57 -16.82 21.51
CA LYS A 97 -0.46 -16.63 20.59
C LYS A 97 0.48 -17.81 20.74
N ASN A 98 0.62 -18.62 19.70
CA ASN A 98 1.75 -19.53 19.61
C ASN A 98 3.00 -18.67 19.43
N VAL A 99 3.98 -18.79 20.32
CA VAL A 99 5.31 -18.19 20.13
C VAL A 99 5.76 -18.59 18.74
N THR A 100 5.86 -17.64 17.82
CA THR A 100 6.40 -17.94 16.49
C THR A 100 7.85 -18.38 16.67
N SER A 101 8.31 -19.30 15.83
CA SER A 101 9.68 -19.83 15.92
C SER A 101 10.75 -18.72 15.94
N GLU A 102 10.46 -17.56 15.36
CA GLU A 102 11.33 -16.37 15.36
C GLU A 102 11.46 -15.72 16.75
N GLU A 103 10.36 -15.56 17.49
CA GLU A 103 10.39 -15.01 18.86
C GLU A 103 11.04 -16.01 19.84
N GLN A 104 10.86 -17.32 19.62
CA GLN A 104 11.61 -18.35 20.35
C GLN A 104 13.11 -18.32 20.05
N LEU A 105 13.50 -18.07 18.80
CA LEU A 105 14.91 -17.94 18.42
C LEU A 105 15.54 -16.70 19.06
N GLU A 106 14.84 -15.56 19.09
CA GLU A 106 15.33 -14.36 19.78
C GLU A 106 15.42 -14.54 21.30
N MET A 107 14.43 -15.18 21.91
CA MET A 107 14.44 -15.47 23.35
C MET A 107 15.57 -16.44 23.71
N ASN A 108 15.81 -17.48 22.90
CA ASN A 108 16.92 -18.41 23.07
C ASN A 108 18.29 -17.75 22.86
N LYS A 109 18.39 -16.79 21.94
CA LYS A 109 19.62 -16.02 21.70
C LYS A 109 19.95 -15.14 22.91
N LYS A 110 18.93 -14.49 23.50
CA LYS A 110 19.08 -13.66 24.70
C LYS A 110 19.50 -14.46 25.93
N ILE A 111 18.94 -15.66 26.12
CA ILE A 111 19.31 -16.59 27.21
C ILE A 111 20.74 -17.14 27.04
N LYS A 112 21.24 -17.26 25.80
CA LYS A 112 22.63 -17.65 25.55
C LYS A 112 23.60 -16.52 25.89
N GLU A 113 23.26 -15.28 25.52
CA GLU A 113 24.08 -14.09 25.81
C GLU A 113 24.16 -13.75 27.31
N GLU A 114 23.16 -14.12 28.12
CA GLU A 114 23.25 -14.00 29.58
C GLU A 114 24.13 -15.10 30.20
N ARG A 115 24.03 -16.35 29.73
CA ARG A 115 24.86 -17.45 30.23
C ARG A 115 26.36 -17.29 29.94
N ASP A 116 26.70 -16.66 28.82
CA ASP A 116 28.10 -16.39 28.45
C ASP A 116 28.72 -15.23 29.25
N LYS A 117 27.91 -14.36 29.87
CA LYS A 117 28.38 -13.26 30.73
C LYS A 117 28.76 -13.70 32.13
N ASP A 118 28.17 -14.78 32.64
CA ASP A 118 28.47 -15.35 33.96
C ASP A 118 29.67 -16.33 33.93
N SER A 119 30.29 -16.55 32.76
CA SER A 119 31.49 -17.40 32.58
C SER A 119 32.81 -16.60 32.49
N HIS A 120 32.85 -15.34 32.94
CA HIS A 120 34.07 -14.55 33.11
C HIS A 120 34.19 -13.97 34.52
#